data_AF-A0A836W3W6-F1
#
_entry.id   AF-A0A836W3W6-F1
#
_cell.length_a   1.000
_cell.length_b   1.000
_cell.length_c   1.000
_cell.angle_alpha   90.00
_cell.angle_beta   90.00
_cell.angle_gamma   90.00
#
_symmetry.space_group_name_H-M   'P 1'
#
loop_
_entity.id
_entity.type
_entity.pdbx_description
1 polymer ?
#
loop_
_entity_poly.entity_id
_entity_poly.type
_entity_poly.pdbx_seq_one_letter_code
_entity_poly.pdbx_strand_id
1 'polypeptide(L)'
;MSDLISKLKKTIEESLDTARNNAQSLKELAEEYGKVARLKFDLYQLQNAKRKKLELLGETVFPFLTENNFDGLKKHETLQILLDDIKNTNNEIELTLKAINEAGERDRESQTSEEKEDLKKKIEDVEGEIETRLNELKIIKETIDKKKPKKTTTQKSKKTVKKKSQSAKR
;
A
#
# COMPACT_ATOMS: atom_id res chain seq x y z
N MET A 1 -3.87 -3.22 42.73
CA MET A 1 -4.06 -4.06 41.51
C MET A 1 -5.14 -3.52 40.57
N SER A 2 -6.20 -2.84 41.02
CA SER A 2 -7.22 -2.27 40.11
C SER A 2 -6.69 -1.15 39.21
N ASP A 3 -5.74 -0.34 39.69
CA ASP A 3 -5.21 0.82 38.97
C ASP A 3 -4.29 0.47 37.78
N LEU A 4 -3.65 -0.71 37.80
CA LEU A 4 -2.89 -1.21 36.64
C LEU A 4 -3.82 -1.77 35.57
N ILE A 5 -4.89 -2.44 35.97
CA ILE A 5 -5.86 -3.04 35.04
C ILE A 5 -6.67 -1.95 34.34
N SER A 6 -7.03 -0.88 35.05
CA SER A 6 -7.71 0.28 34.44
C SER A 6 -6.81 1.03 33.44
N LYS A 7 -5.52 1.22 33.76
CA LYS A 7 -4.54 1.81 32.84
C LYS A 7 -4.33 0.94 31.60
N LEU A 8 -4.16 -0.37 31.77
CA LEU A 8 -4.00 -1.31 30.66
C LEU A 8 -5.24 -1.29 29.74
N LYS A 9 -6.43 -1.27 30.32
CA LYS A 9 -7.69 -1.21 29.55
C LYS A 9 -7.79 0.09 28.76
N LYS A 10 -7.40 1.21 29.36
CA LYS A 10 -7.41 2.52 28.72
C LYS A 10 -6.42 2.62 27.56
N THR A 11 -5.21 2.07 27.72
CA THR A 11 -4.20 2.00 26.63
C THR A 11 -4.65 1.09 25.48
N ILE A 12 -5.39 0.00 25.78
CA ILE A 12 -5.97 -0.86 24.75
C ILE A 12 -7.11 -0.14 24.01
N GLU A 13 -7.96 0.61 24.71
CA GLU A 13 -9.00 1.43 24.08
C GLU A 13 -8.39 2.54 23.21
N GLU A 14 -7.36 3.25 23.68
CA GLU A 14 -6.64 4.28 22.92
C GLU A 14 -5.91 3.71 21.69
N SER A 15 -5.33 2.51 21.78
CA SER A 15 -4.69 1.85 20.63
C SER A 15 -5.71 1.33 19.61
N LEU A 16 -6.89 0.85 20.06
CA LEU A 16 -8.00 0.48 19.18
C LEU A 16 -8.58 1.68 18.44
N ASP A 17 -8.76 2.80 19.12
CA ASP A 17 -9.24 4.04 18.49
C ASP A 17 -8.22 4.58 17.48
N THR A 18 -6.92 4.49 17.80
CA THR A 18 -5.84 4.83 16.86
C THR A 18 -5.85 3.90 15.64
N ALA A 19 -6.00 2.59 15.84
CA ALA A 19 -6.07 1.62 14.75
C ALA A 19 -7.31 1.84 13.85
N ARG A 20 -8.45 2.21 14.46
CA ARG A 20 -9.69 2.52 13.74
C ARG A 20 -9.55 3.78 12.89
N ASN A 21 -8.95 4.84 13.44
CA ASN A 21 -8.68 6.06 12.69
C ASN A 21 -7.71 5.79 11.53
N ASN A 22 -6.63 5.04 11.77
CA ASN A 22 -5.68 4.66 10.71
C ASN A 22 -6.34 3.83 9.60
N ALA A 23 -7.22 2.89 9.95
CA ALA A 23 -7.96 2.10 8.97
C ALA A 23 -8.92 2.95 8.12
N GLN A 24 -9.53 3.98 8.72
CA GLN A 24 -10.39 4.91 8.01
C GLN A 24 -9.58 5.81 7.06
N SER A 25 -8.44 6.35 7.51
CA SER A 25 -7.52 7.10 6.65
C SER A 25 -6.97 6.27 5.49
N LEU A 26 -6.64 4.99 5.71
CA LEU A 26 -6.20 4.08 4.65
C LEU A 26 -7.31 3.82 3.62
N LYS A 27 -8.57 3.73 4.07
CA LYS A 27 -9.72 3.58 3.18
C LYS A 27 -9.91 4.82 2.32
N GLU A 28 -9.83 6.01 2.91
CA GLU A 28 -9.92 7.29 2.20
C GLU A 28 -8.81 7.42 1.15
N LEU A 29 -7.57 7.10 1.53
CA LEU A 29 -6.43 7.07 0.62
C LEU A 29 -6.67 6.09 -0.56
N ALA A 30 -7.15 4.87 -0.28
CA ALA A 30 -7.44 3.89 -1.31
C ALA A 30 -8.54 4.35 -2.29
N GLU A 31 -9.57 5.03 -1.79
CA GLU A 31 -10.63 5.61 -2.62
C GLU A 31 -10.09 6.74 -3.51
N GLU A 32 -9.19 7.58 -2.99
CA GLU A 32 -8.55 8.66 -3.75
C GLU A 32 -7.60 8.12 -4.83
N TYR A 33 -6.76 7.13 -4.49
CA TYR A 33 -5.94 6.42 -5.49
C TYR A 33 -6.80 5.80 -6.59
N GLY A 34 -7.95 5.22 -6.24
CA GLY A 34 -8.91 4.68 -7.21
C GLY A 34 -9.45 5.74 -8.17
N LYS A 35 -9.79 6.93 -7.65
CA LYS A 35 -10.24 8.08 -8.47
C LYS A 35 -9.14 8.57 -9.40
N VAL A 36 -7.92 8.74 -8.91
CA VAL A 36 -6.78 9.20 -9.73
C VAL A 36 -6.43 8.16 -10.80
N ALA A 37 -6.42 6.87 -10.46
CA ALA A 37 -6.18 5.79 -11.42
C ALA A 37 -7.23 5.79 -12.55
N ARG A 38 -8.51 6.00 -12.21
CA ARG A 38 -9.58 6.14 -13.19
C ARG A 38 -9.37 7.35 -14.10
N LEU A 39 -9.07 8.52 -13.54
CA LEU A 39 -8.80 9.72 -14.33
C LEU A 39 -7.60 9.54 -15.28
N LYS A 40 -6.53 8.86 -14.83
CA LYS A 40 -5.38 8.53 -15.69
C LYS A 40 -5.76 7.58 -16.83
N PHE A 41 -6.64 6.61 -16.56
CA PHE A 41 -7.15 5.71 -17.59
C PHE A 41 -8.03 6.45 -18.61
N ASP A 42 -8.92 7.34 -18.14
CA ASP A 42 -9.75 8.16 -19.00
C ASP A 42 -8.90 9.10 -19.87
N LEU A 43 -7.86 9.71 -19.29
CA LEU A 43 -6.87 10.51 -20.03
C LEU A 43 -6.20 9.71 -21.15
N TYR A 44 -5.79 8.46 -20.88
CA TYR A 44 -5.19 7.59 -21.89
C TYR A 44 -6.16 7.28 -23.04
N GLN A 45 -7.43 7.03 -22.72
CA GLN A 45 -8.45 6.83 -23.75
C GLN A 45 -8.67 8.08 -24.61
N LEU A 46 -8.74 9.27 -23.99
CA LEU A 46 -8.88 10.54 -24.69
C LEU A 46 -7.68 10.83 -25.60
N GLN A 47 -6.46 10.56 -25.15
CA GLN A 47 -5.25 10.70 -25.96
C GLN A 47 -5.27 9.77 -27.18
N ASN A 48 -5.71 8.53 -27.00
CA ASN A 48 -5.88 7.59 -28.12
C ASN A 48 -6.97 8.06 -29.09
N ALA A 49 -8.10 8.57 -28.58
CA ALA A 49 -9.16 9.13 -29.41
C ALA A 49 -8.66 10.35 -30.21
N LYS A 50 -7.93 11.26 -29.58
CA LYS A 50 -7.27 12.40 -30.24
C LYS A 50 -6.36 11.94 -31.37
N ARG A 51 -5.51 10.93 -31.11
CA ARG A 51 -4.61 10.38 -32.13
C ARG A 51 -5.38 9.87 -33.34
N LYS A 52 -6.43 9.07 -33.15
CA LYS A 52 -7.27 8.56 -34.23
C LYS A 52 -7.94 9.68 -35.03
N LYS A 53 -8.44 10.72 -34.36
CA LYS A 53 -9.04 11.89 -35.03
C LYS A 53 -8.01 12.68 -35.85
N LEU A 54 -6.78 12.80 -35.36
CA LEU A 54 -5.68 13.44 -36.10
C LEU A 54 -5.23 12.60 -37.31
N GLU A 55 -5.21 11.28 -37.18
CA GLU A 55 -4.95 10.37 -38.31
C GLU A 55 -6.04 10.54 -39.38
N LEU A 56 -7.32 10.55 -38.99
CA LEU A 56 -8.44 10.80 -39.91
C LEU A 56 -8.36 12.20 -40.56
N LEU A 57 -7.89 13.21 -39.82
CA LEU A 57 -7.68 14.55 -40.36
C LEU A 57 -6.59 14.52 -41.43
N GLY A 58 -5.50 13.80 -41.18
CA GLY A 58 -4.45 13.56 -42.16
C GLY A 58 -5.00 12.90 -43.42
N GLU A 59 -5.76 11.80 -43.28
CA GLU A 59 -6.40 11.09 -44.39
C GLU A 59 -7.35 11.99 -45.19
N THR A 60 -8.10 12.86 -44.51
CA THR A 60 -9.05 13.77 -45.13
C THR A 60 -8.35 14.90 -45.88
N VAL A 61 -7.27 15.45 -45.31
CA VAL A 61 -6.58 16.63 -45.86
C VAL A 61 -5.56 16.24 -46.95
N PHE A 62 -4.95 15.05 -46.84
CA PHE A 62 -3.83 14.62 -47.70
C PHE A 62 -4.16 14.64 -49.20
N PRO A 63 -5.30 14.12 -49.69
CA PRO A 63 -5.63 14.16 -51.12
C PRO A 63 -5.70 15.58 -51.69
N PHE A 64 -6.29 16.51 -50.94
CA PHE A 64 -6.42 17.90 -51.36
C PHE A 64 -5.09 18.64 -51.38
N LEU A 65 -4.17 18.29 -50.46
CA LEU A 65 -2.80 18.81 -50.46
C LEU A 65 -2.03 18.32 -51.68
N THR A 66 -2.14 17.04 -52.03
CA THR A 66 -1.43 16.47 -53.20
C THR A 66 -1.90 17.06 -54.52
N GLU A 67 -3.16 17.46 -54.60
CA GLU A 67 -3.77 18.07 -55.78
C GLU A 67 -3.67 19.61 -55.78
N ASN A 68 -3.07 20.23 -54.76
CA ASN A 68 -3.08 21.68 -54.52
C ASN A 68 -4.50 22.30 -54.54
N ASN A 69 -5.51 21.53 -54.16
CA ASN A 69 -6.92 21.92 -54.22
C ASN A 69 -7.43 22.45 -52.86
N PHE A 70 -6.94 23.63 -52.47
CA PHE A 70 -7.27 24.25 -51.19
C PHE A 70 -8.73 24.72 -51.10
N ASP A 71 -9.33 25.10 -52.23
CA ASP A 71 -10.73 25.55 -52.27
C ASP A 71 -11.71 24.40 -52.12
N GLY A 72 -11.36 23.21 -52.65
CA GLY A 72 -12.08 21.97 -52.39
C GLY A 72 -12.02 21.54 -50.93
N LEU A 73 -10.84 21.66 -50.31
CA LEU A 73 -10.65 21.33 -48.90
C LEU A 73 -11.52 22.19 -47.97
N LYS A 74 -11.59 23.51 -48.22
CA LYS A 74 -12.41 24.43 -47.42
C LYS A 74 -13.92 24.14 -47.49
N LYS A 75 -14.37 23.51 -48.58
CA LYS A 75 -15.78 23.15 -48.80
C LYS A 75 -16.11 21.74 -48.34
N HIS A 76 -15.13 20.99 -47.85
CA HIS A 76 -15.33 19.62 -47.40
C HIS A 76 -16.23 19.56 -46.16
N GLU A 77 -17.42 18.98 -46.31
CA GLU A 77 -18.50 19.04 -45.31
C GLU A 77 -18.10 18.50 -43.93
N THR A 78 -17.26 17.48 -43.88
CA THR A 78 -16.87 16.83 -42.61
C THR A 78 -15.61 17.41 -41.98
N LEU A 79 -14.88 18.29 -42.67
CA LEU A 79 -13.62 18.84 -42.16
C LEU A 79 -13.85 19.72 -40.93
N GLN A 80 -14.88 20.58 -41.00
CA GLN A 80 -15.23 21.47 -39.89
C GLN A 80 -15.63 20.68 -38.64
N ILE A 81 -16.45 19.64 -38.81
CA ILE A 81 -16.90 18.76 -37.74
C ILE A 81 -15.70 18.06 -37.09
N LEU A 82 -14.76 17.56 -37.91
CA LEU A 82 -13.57 16.88 -37.42
C LEU A 82 -12.65 17.82 -36.62
N LEU A 83 -12.49 19.06 -37.07
CA LEU A 83 -11.72 20.07 -36.34
C LEU A 83 -12.35 20.42 -35.00
N ASP A 84 -13.68 20.60 -34.96
CA ASP A 84 -14.42 20.86 -33.73
C ASP A 84 -14.32 19.67 -32.76
N ASP A 85 -14.40 18.45 -33.26
CA ASP A 85 -14.22 17.23 -32.48
C ASP A 85 -12.82 17.10 -31.88
N ILE A 86 -11.77 17.47 -32.62
CA ILE A 86 -10.39 17.49 -32.11
C ILE A 86 -10.26 18.55 -31.03
N LYS A 87 -10.85 19.73 -31.23
CA LYS A 87 -10.83 20.83 -30.25
C LYS A 87 -11.53 20.43 -28.95
N ASN A 88 -12.69 19.79 -29.05
CA ASN A 88 -13.43 19.28 -27.90
C ASN A 88 -12.61 18.22 -27.15
N THR A 89 -11.99 17.28 -27.88
CA THR A 89 -11.13 16.24 -27.27
C THR A 89 -9.91 16.86 -26.55
N ASN A 90 -9.31 17.92 -27.11
CA ASN A 90 -8.22 18.63 -26.45
C ASN A 90 -8.69 19.29 -25.14
N ASN A 91 -9.88 19.92 -25.16
CA ASN A 91 -10.44 20.54 -23.97
C ASN A 91 -10.72 19.49 -22.87
N GLU A 92 -11.29 18.34 -23.22
CA GLU A 92 -11.49 17.22 -22.29
C GLU A 92 -10.17 16.69 -21.70
N ILE A 93 -9.12 16.60 -22.51
CA ILE A 93 -7.76 16.24 -22.04
C ILE A 93 -7.24 17.26 -21.02
N GLU A 94 -7.36 18.55 -21.31
CA GLU A 94 -6.92 19.62 -20.41
C GLU A 94 -7.69 19.61 -19.08
N LEU A 95 -9.02 19.45 -19.14
CA LEU A 95 -9.86 19.33 -17.95
C LEU A 95 -9.50 18.09 -17.11
N THR A 96 -9.24 16.96 -17.77
CA THR A 96 -8.85 15.72 -17.08
C THR A 96 -7.47 15.85 -16.43
N LEU A 97 -6.50 16.48 -17.12
CA LEU A 97 -5.19 16.79 -16.57
C LEU A 97 -5.29 17.71 -15.35
N LYS A 98 -6.13 18.74 -15.42
CA LYS A 98 -6.39 19.64 -14.30
C LYS A 98 -6.97 18.88 -13.11
N ALA A 99 -7.96 18.01 -13.33
CA ALA A 99 -8.54 17.18 -12.27
C ALA A 99 -7.52 16.22 -11.63
N ILE A 100 -6.60 15.63 -12.41
CA ILE A 100 -5.50 14.80 -11.88
C ILE A 100 -4.56 15.64 -11.02
N ASN A 101 -4.21 16.84 -11.46
CA ASN A 101 -3.32 17.73 -10.72
C ASN A 101 -3.96 18.21 -9.42
N GLU A 102 -5.23 18.62 -9.45
CA GLU A 102 -5.99 19.01 -8.24
C GLU A 102 -6.10 17.86 -7.23
N ALA A 103 -6.27 16.62 -7.70
CA ALA A 103 -6.22 15.45 -6.83
C ALA A 103 -4.82 15.23 -6.23
N GLY A 104 -3.76 15.43 -7.01
CA GLY A 104 -2.38 15.28 -6.55
C GLY A 104 -1.86 16.40 -5.65
N GLU A 105 -2.40 17.62 -5.74
CA GLU A 105 -2.06 18.71 -4.81
C GLU A 105 -2.72 18.54 -3.44
N ARG A 106 -3.94 17.99 -3.39
CA ARG A 106 -4.57 17.58 -2.12
C ARG A 106 -3.73 16.56 -1.36
N ASP A 107 -3.13 15.60 -2.08
CA ASP A 107 -2.20 14.61 -1.50
C ASP A 107 -0.88 15.23 -0.98
N ARG A 108 -0.44 16.36 -1.56
CA ARG A 108 0.80 17.04 -1.15
C ARG A 108 0.57 18.01 0.01
N GLU A 109 -0.58 18.64 0.09
CA GLU A 109 -0.96 19.51 1.21
C GLU A 109 -1.38 18.71 2.45
N SER A 110 -1.94 17.50 2.29
CA SER A 110 -2.26 16.61 3.42
C SER A 110 -1.04 15.84 3.95
N GLN A 111 -0.03 15.56 3.11
CA GLN A 111 1.26 15.02 3.56
C GLN A 111 2.25 16.12 3.96
N THR A 112 1.86 17.02 4.85
CA THR A 112 2.86 17.86 5.54
C THR A 112 3.81 16.98 6.34
N SER A 113 5.09 17.36 6.34
CA SER A 113 6.21 16.67 6.98
C SER A 113 5.95 16.19 8.43
N GLU A 114 5.04 16.86 9.13
CA GLU A 114 4.66 16.56 10.52
C GLU A 114 3.97 15.20 10.66
N GLU A 115 3.07 14.80 9.76
CA GLU A 115 2.39 13.50 9.87
C GLU A 115 3.35 12.32 9.62
N LYS A 116 4.33 12.50 8.72
CA LYS A 116 5.36 11.48 8.48
C LYS A 116 6.32 11.36 9.66
N GLU A 117 6.67 12.47 10.30
CA GLU A 117 7.53 12.48 11.48
C GLU A 117 6.83 11.91 12.71
N ASP A 118 5.53 12.21 12.89
CA ASP A 118 4.68 11.64 13.93
C ASP A 118 4.42 10.14 13.71
N LEU A 119 4.19 9.70 12.47
CA LEU A 119 4.09 8.28 12.15
C LEU A 119 5.41 7.55 12.43
N LYS A 120 6.55 8.17 12.14
CA LYS A 120 7.86 7.59 12.41
C LYS A 120 8.12 7.47 13.91
N LYS A 121 7.79 8.48 14.71
CA LYS A 121 7.83 8.40 16.19
C LYS A 121 6.91 7.33 16.73
N LYS A 122 5.67 7.23 16.24
CA LYS A 122 4.73 6.18 16.66
C LYS A 122 5.25 4.78 16.34
N ILE A 123 5.94 4.60 15.21
CA ILE A 123 6.58 3.32 14.86
C ILE A 123 7.71 3.00 15.84
N GLU A 124 8.60 3.96 16.12
CA GLU A 124 9.70 3.77 17.08
C GLU A 124 9.18 3.43 18.50
N ASP A 125 8.11 4.10 18.94
CA ASP A 125 7.47 3.84 20.23
C ASP A 125 6.89 2.41 20.30
N VAL A 126 6.20 1.96 19.25
CA VAL A 126 5.63 0.61 19.16
C VAL A 126 6.73 -0.45 19.08
N GLU A 127 7.81 -0.21 18.34
CA GLU A 127 8.96 -1.12 18.28
C GLU A 127 9.63 -1.28 19.66
N GLY A 128 9.81 -0.18 20.40
CA GLY A 128 10.32 -0.22 21.77
C GLY A 128 9.40 -0.97 22.74
N GLU A 129 8.09 -0.82 22.58
CA GLU A 129 7.11 -1.55 23.39
C GLU A 129 7.14 -3.06 23.08
N ILE A 130 7.26 -3.44 21.80
CA ILE A 130 7.42 -4.83 21.37
C ILE A 130 8.69 -5.45 21.94
N GLU A 131 9.84 -4.75 21.89
CA GLU A 131 11.09 -5.24 22.48
C GLU A 131 10.96 -5.46 24.00
N THR A 132 10.30 -4.54 24.69
CA THR A 132 10.06 -4.65 26.13
C THR A 132 9.21 -5.88 26.44
N ARG A 133 8.12 -6.09 25.69
CA ARG A 133 7.26 -7.28 25.82
C ARG A 133 7.98 -8.59 25.48
N LEU A 134 8.86 -8.60 24.48
CA LEU A 134 9.68 -9.78 24.15
C LEU A 134 10.65 -10.13 25.27
N ASN A 135 11.23 -9.12 25.93
CA ASN A 135 12.10 -9.33 27.08
C ASN A 135 11.33 -9.84 28.30
N GLU A 136 10.14 -9.30 28.58
CA GLU A 136 9.25 -9.85 29.61
C GLU A 136 8.90 -11.33 29.35
N LEU A 137 8.56 -11.68 28.11
CA LEU A 137 8.26 -13.04 27.71
C LEU A 137 9.47 -13.97 27.82
N LYS A 138 10.68 -13.49 27.52
CA LYS A 138 11.93 -14.24 27.76
C LYS A 138 12.14 -14.52 29.24
N ILE A 139 11.97 -13.52 30.10
CA ILE A 139 12.11 -13.66 31.55
C ILE A 139 11.08 -14.66 32.10
N ILE A 140 9.83 -14.58 31.63
CA ILE A 140 8.76 -15.52 31.98
C ILE A 140 9.11 -16.95 31.51
N LYS A 141 9.62 -17.11 30.29
CA LYS A 141 10.06 -18.40 29.76
C LYS A 141 11.20 -19.00 30.59
N GLU A 142 12.19 -18.20 30.97
CA GLU A 142 13.29 -18.64 31.83
C GLU A 142 12.85 -19.01 33.26
N THR A 143 11.86 -18.29 33.81
CA THR A 143 11.27 -18.64 35.12
C THR A 143 10.40 -19.89 35.04
N ILE A 144 9.72 -20.15 33.92
CA ILE A 144 8.97 -21.39 33.69
C ILE A 144 9.92 -22.58 33.51
N ASP A 145 11.02 -22.43 32.76
CA ASP A 145 12.01 -23.50 32.59
C ASP A 145 12.77 -23.81 33.90
N LYS A 146 12.97 -22.82 34.78
CA LYS A 146 13.48 -23.05 36.15
C LYS A 146 12.47 -23.71 37.10
N LYS A 147 11.17 -23.71 36.78
CA LYS A 147 10.10 -24.33 37.59
C LYS A 147 9.71 -25.75 37.17
N LYS A 148 10.35 -26.34 36.14
CA LYS A 148 10.16 -27.78 35.86
C LYS A 148 10.77 -28.61 37.00
N PRO A 149 9.98 -29.44 37.71
CA PRO A 149 10.54 -30.30 38.74
C PRO A 149 11.44 -31.36 38.07
N LYS A 150 12.69 -31.45 38.53
CA LYS A 150 13.53 -32.63 38.32
C LYS A 150 12.75 -33.84 38.87
N LYS A 151 12.13 -34.63 38.00
CA LYS A 151 11.57 -35.93 38.38
C LYS A 151 12.71 -36.79 38.92
N THR A 152 12.63 -37.07 40.21
CA THR A 152 13.32 -38.14 40.91
C THR A 152 12.91 -39.48 40.30
N THR A 153 13.85 -40.20 39.71
CA THR A 153 13.67 -41.62 39.40
C THR A 153 14.45 -42.41 40.44
N THR A 154 13.74 -43.03 41.39
CA THR A 154 14.31 -44.05 42.26
C THR A 154 13.24 -45.08 42.61
N GLN A 155 13.37 -46.32 42.11
CA GLN A 155 13.70 -47.52 42.90
C GLN A 155 13.37 -48.85 42.18
N LYS A 156 14.37 -49.75 42.20
CA LYS A 156 14.33 -51.22 42.46
C LYS A 156 13.43 -52.11 41.57
N SER A 157 13.76 -53.32 41.13
CA SER A 157 14.83 -54.29 41.38
C SER A 157 14.54 -55.54 40.52
N LYS A 158 15.56 -56.28 40.06
CA LYS A 158 15.60 -57.78 40.03
C LYS A 158 16.90 -58.33 39.42
N LYS A 159 17.80 -58.77 40.31
CA LYS A 159 18.47 -60.09 40.38
C LYS A 159 18.61 -60.92 39.08
N THR A 160 19.87 -61.14 38.62
CA THR A 160 20.53 -62.44 38.26
C THR A 160 21.92 -62.15 37.63
N VAL A 161 23.06 -62.37 38.32
CA VAL A 161 23.92 -63.58 38.42
C VAL A 161 24.84 -63.85 37.20
N LYS A 162 26.17 -63.86 37.49
CA LYS A 162 27.33 -64.48 36.78
C LYS A 162 27.73 -63.84 35.43
N LYS A 163 29.00 -63.72 35.01
CA LYS A 163 30.34 -64.19 35.46
C LYS A 163 31.37 -63.38 34.62
N LYS A 164 32.61 -63.22 35.14
CA LYS A 164 33.95 -63.21 34.46
C LYS A 164 34.00 -62.76 32.97
N SER A 165 34.88 -61.88 32.50
CA SER A 165 36.33 -61.75 32.75
C SER A 165 36.95 -60.70 31.81
N GLN A 166 38.15 -60.21 32.16
CA GLN A 166 39.26 -59.75 31.28
C GLN A 166 39.08 -58.39 30.58
N SER A 167 39.78 -57.32 31.00
CA SER A 167 41.23 -57.02 30.96
C SER A 167 41.66 -56.31 29.66
N ALA A 168 42.18 -55.10 29.87
CA ALA A 168 43.24 -54.43 29.11
C ALA A 168 42.99 -54.04 27.65
N LYS A 169 42.85 -52.72 27.47
CA LYS A 169 43.32 -51.95 26.32
C LYS A 169 44.76 -52.34 25.94
N ARG A 170 45.01 -52.38 24.63
CA ARG A 170 46.33 -52.04 24.06
C ARG A 170 46.57 -50.54 24.20
#